data_AF-A0A969DNA5-F1
#
_entry.id   AF-A0A969DNA5-F1
#
_cell.length_a   1.000
_cell.length_b   1.000
_cell.length_c   1.000
_cell.angle_alpha   90.00
_cell.angle_beta   90.00
_cell.angle_gamma   90.00
#
_symmetry.space_group_name_H-M   'P 1'
#
loop_
_entity.id
_entity.type
_entity.pdbx_description
1 polymer ?
#
loop_
_entity_poly.entity_id
_entity_poly.type
_entity_poly.pdbx_seq_one_letter_code
_entity_poly.pdbx_strand_id
1 'polypeptide(L)'
;MTWPEALPLTAGLKDYTTNPDAVVQSILSWTQGQPFLTQKLCKLISNHSQAILPGQEKNWIAEFVKTHVIENWEAQDEPEHLRTIRNRLVSDEKRTGRLLGLYQQMVQRRDHVNRQQTLGQSKLIPLGLTSAIPAENSAEQIELQLSGLITQKQGQLEIANPIYAEVFTLLWVQQSLQKLRPYALAFQAWVDSQGQDESRLLRGKALQEALNWSQNKSLSDLDYQFLSASQNITTQTIQRRLDSERQTTQAVIEANQILTTAQRQARRIIQQSLIALGAISLVSLLAIALGIRTGVNLQESRRSLEFEQFGETTLQQFETDELGALLAAINEAQSLRKTIPSRRDLSKYPTVKPLFVLQTILDQIREQNTWKGHPGPIQ
;
A
#
# COMPACT_ATOMS: atom_id res chain seq x y z
N MET A 1 42.12 49.84 -8.53
CA MET A 1 42.95 50.57 -9.51
C MET A 1 42.05 51.41 -10.38
N THR A 2 42.12 52.73 -10.22
CA THR A 2 41.37 53.69 -11.05
C THR A 2 42.14 54.01 -12.33
N TRP A 3 41.49 54.66 -13.31
CA TRP A 3 42.16 55.09 -14.54
C TRP A 3 43.44 55.92 -14.30
N PRO A 4 43.44 56.94 -13.41
CA PRO A 4 44.65 57.70 -13.09
C PRO A 4 45.79 56.83 -12.54
N GLU A 5 45.48 55.82 -11.72
CA GLU A 5 46.47 54.91 -11.15
C GLU A 5 47.06 53.95 -12.20
N ALA A 6 46.33 53.69 -13.29
CA ALA A 6 46.76 52.81 -14.37
C ALA A 6 47.55 53.53 -15.48
N LEU A 7 47.62 54.87 -15.46
CA LEU A 7 48.36 55.66 -16.47
C LEU A 7 49.81 55.19 -16.69
N PRO A 8 50.60 54.82 -15.66
CA PRO A 8 51.96 54.33 -15.89
C PRO A 8 52.04 53.06 -16.75
N LEU A 9 50.96 52.25 -16.79
CA LEU A 9 50.91 51.01 -17.56
C LEU A 9 50.85 51.26 -19.08
N THR A 10 50.37 52.43 -19.52
CA THR A 10 50.29 52.75 -20.96
C THR A 10 51.68 52.88 -21.58
N ALA A 11 52.67 53.33 -20.79
CA ALA A 11 54.05 53.47 -21.26
C ALA A 11 54.66 52.13 -21.69
N GLY A 12 54.36 51.04 -20.97
CA GLY A 12 54.84 49.69 -21.28
C GLY A 12 54.12 49.02 -22.45
N LEU A 13 53.07 49.65 -23.01
CA LEU A 13 52.27 49.10 -24.10
C LEU A 13 52.49 49.82 -25.44
N LYS A 14 53.28 50.90 -25.47
CA LYS A 14 53.53 51.73 -26.66
C LYS A 14 54.14 50.95 -27.82
N ASP A 15 54.90 49.90 -27.54
CA ASP A 15 55.57 49.10 -28.57
C ASP A 15 54.61 48.12 -29.27
N TYR A 16 53.40 47.91 -28.74
CA TYR A 16 52.45 46.91 -29.24
C TYR A 16 51.20 47.53 -29.88
N THR A 17 50.94 48.81 -29.63
CA THR A 17 49.76 49.52 -30.15
C THR A 17 50.04 51.01 -30.32
N THR A 18 49.39 51.62 -31.31
CA THR A 18 49.38 53.08 -31.47
C THR A 18 48.45 53.78 -30.48
N ASN A 19 47.58 53.03 -29.78
CA ASN A 19 46.64 53.55 -28.79
C ASN A 19 46.67 52.73 -27.48
N PRO A 20 47.74 52.89 -26.67
CA PRO A 20 47.90 52.16 -25.41
C PRO A 20 46.82 52.50 -24.38
N ASP A 21 46.24 53.71 -24.47
CA ASP A 21 45.18 54.15 -23.57
C ASP A 21 43.91 53.31 -23.75
N ALA A 22 43.50 53.05 -24.99
CA ALA A 22 42.35 52.19 -25.30
C ALA A 22 42.56 50.75 -24.83
N VAL A 23 43.80 50.24 -24.91
CA VAL A 23 44.14 48.91 -24.38
C VAL A 23 43.98 48.87 -22.86
N VAL A 24 44.56 49.82 -22.12
CA VAL A 24 44.47 49.85 -20.66
C VAL A 24 43.02 50.05 -20.20
N GLN A 25 42.24 50.91 -20.88
CA GLN A 25 40.81 51.06 -20.58
C GLN A 25 40.04 49.76 -20.78
N SER A 26 40.34 49.01 -21.85
CA SER A 26 39.73 47.72 -22.11
C SER A 26 40.11 46.70 -21.02
N ILE A 27 41.39 46.63 -20.63
CA ILE A 27 41.86 45.79 -19.52
C ILE A 27 41.12 46.12 -18.23
N LEU A 28 41.05 47.40 -17.85
CA LEU A 28 40.34 47.83 -16.65
C LEU A 28 38.84 47.49 -16.70
N SER A 29 38.22 47.51 -17.88
CA SER A 29 36.82 47.10 -18.02
C SER A 29 36.62 45.61 -17.72
N TRP A 30 37.59 44.75 -18.08
CA TRP A 30 37.57 43.31 -17.81
C TRP A 30 37.97 42.95 -16.37
N THR A 31 38.88 43.71 -15.75
CA THR A 31 39.38 43.42 -14.39
C THR A 31 38.67 44.23 -13.30
N GLN A 32 37.89 45.24 -13.69
CA GLN A 32 37.32 46.26 -12.80
C GLN A 32 38.39 46.94 -11.93
N GLY A 33 39.61 47.05 -12.46
CA GLY A 33 40.72 47.67 -11.76
C GLY A 33 41.26 46.84 -10.60
N GLN A 34 41.02 45.53 -10.55
CA GLN A 34 41.69 44.67 -9.57
C GLN A 34 43.20 44.62 -9.86
N PRO A 35 44.08 45.07 -8.95
CA PRO A 35 45.50 45.26 -9.25
C PRO A 35 46.20 44.01 -9.79
N PHE A 36 45.94 42.85 -9.18
CA PHE A 36 46.53 41.58 -9.58
C PHE A 36 46.16 41.20 -11.03
N LEU A 37 44.86 41.19 -11.38
CA LEU A 37 44.42 40.84 -12.72
C LEU A 37 44.88 41.85 -13.77
N THR A 38 44.86 43.16 -13.43
CA THR A 38 45.35 44.20 -14.34
C THR A 38 46.84 44.00 -14.66
N GLN A 39 47.67 43.76 -13.64
CA GLN A 39 49.09 43.49 -13.85
C GLN A 39 49.33 42.18 -14.61
N LYS A 40 48.59 41.11 -14.29
CA LYS A 40 48.67 39.82 -14.98
C LYS A 40 48.35 39.96 -16.47
N LEU A 41 47.27 40.66 -16.83
CA LEU A 41 46.92 40.90 -18.23
C LEU A 41 47.96 41.74 -18.97
N CYS A 42 48.42 42.85 -18.37
CA CYS A 42 49.47 43.66 -18.99
C CYS A 42 50.74 42.84 -19.28
N LYS A 43 51.15 41.97 -18.34
CA LYS A 43 52.31 41.09 -18.51
C LYS A 43 52.09 40.03 -19.60
N LEU A 44 50.91 39.41 -19.63
CA LEU A 44 50.57 38.43 -20.67
C LEU A 44 50.59 39.06 -22.06
N ILE A 45 50.03 40.26 -22.21
CA ILE A 45 50.05 41.01 -23.47
C ILE A 45 51.48 41.37 -23.87
N SER A 46 52.31 41.86 -22.95
CA SER A 46 53.71 42.20 -23.26
C SER A 46 54.54 40.99 -23.72
N ASN A 47 54.16 39.78 -23.30
CA ASN A 47 54.82 38.55 -23.72
C ASN A 47 54.33 38.02 -25.07
N HIS A 48 53.17 38.51 -25.55
CA HIS A 48 52.57 38.10 -26.81
C HIS A 48 52.87 39.19 -27.85
N SER A 49 53.98 39.04 -28.59
CA SER A 49 54.60 40.06 -29.46
C SER A 49 53.78 40.46 -30.71
N GLN A 50 52.46 40.29 -30.69
CA GLN A 50 51.57 40.61 -31.79
C GLN A 50 51.12 42.07 -31.72
N ALA A 51 51.27 42.79 -32.83
CA ALA A 51 50.80 44.18 -32.93
C ALA A 51 49.27 44.24 -32.90
N ILE A 52 48.74 45.15 -32.08
CA ILE A 52 47.31 45.42 -31.97
C ILE A 52 46.95 46.49 -33.00
N LEU A 53 46.04 46.15 -33.91
CA LEU A 53 45.62 47.06 -34.97
C LEU A 53 44.82 48.24 -34.38
N PRO A 54 45.07 49.47 -34.87
CA PRO A 54 44.34 50.66 -34.41
C PRO A 54 42.84 50.51 -34.59
N GLY A 55 42.06 50.84 -33.56
CA GLY A 55 40.59 50.73 -33.57
C GLY A 55 40.05 49.32 -33.32
N GLN A 56 40.91 48.32 -33.14
CA GLN A 56 40.53 46.94 -32.78
C GLN A 56 40.91 46.59 -31.34
N GLU A 57 41.44 47.52 -30.55
CA GLU A 57 42.01 47.27 -29.21
C GLU A 57 40.98 46.59 -28.29
N LYS A 58 39.74 47.06 -28.29
CA LYS A 58 38.68 46.50 -27.44
C LYS A 58 38.35 45.05 -27.82
N ASN A 59 38.18 44.78 -29.11
CA ASN A 59 37.85 43.44 -29.61
C ASN A 59 39.02 42.47 -29.44
N TRP A 60 40.23 42.94 -29.73
CA TRP A 60 41.46 42.18 -29.56
C TRP A 60 41.65 41.78 -28.10
N ILE A 61 41.48 42.72 -27.16
CA ILE A 61 41.59 42.42 -25.72
C ILE A 61 40.50 41.45 -25.26
N ALA A 62 39.26 41.58 -25.76
CA ALA A 62 38.21 40.62 -25.44
C ALA A 62 38.57 39.20 -25.92
N GLU A 63 39.07 39.05 -27.15
CA GLU A 63 39.49 37.75 -27.69
C GLU A 63 40.73 37.23 -26.96
N PHE A 64 41.67 38.10 -26.61
CA PHE A 64 42.87 37.76 -25.85
C PHE A 64 42.53 37.21 -24.46
N VAL A 65 41.68 37.93 -23.71
CA VAL A 65 41.20 37.48 -22.39
C VAL A 65 40.45 36.16 -22.52
N LYS A 66 39.60 36.01 -23.54
CA LYS A 66 38.88 34.77 -23.78
C LYS A 66 39.83 33.58 -23.98
N THR A 67 40.76 33.69 -24.92
CA THR A 67 41.66 32.60 -25.32
C THR A 67 42.75 32.28 -24.28
N HIS A 68 43.28 33.30 -23.59
CA HIS A 68 44.44 33.15 -22.71
C HIS A 68 44.11 33.16 -21.21
N VAL A 69 42.86 33.49 -20.82
CA VAL A 69 42.46 33.55 -19.40
C VAL A 69 41.20 32.77 -19.09
N ILE A 70 40.18 32.78 -19.96
CA ILE A 70 38.88 32.15 -19.69
C ILE A 70 38.85 30.70 -20.22
N GLU A 71 39.25 30.48 -21.46
CA GLU A 71 39.30 29.15 -22.06
C GLU A 71 40.37 28.31 -21.37
N ASN A 72 40.02 27.09 -20.95
CA ASN A 72 40.92 26.21 -20.21
C ASN A 72 41.64 26.89 -19.02
N TRP A 73 40.95 27.82 -18.34
CA TRP A 73 41.54 28.67 -17.31
C TRP A 73 42.26 27.88 -16.22
N GLU A 74 41.78 26.69 -15.86
CA GLU A 74 42.41 25.86 -14.82
C GLU A 74 43.85 25.47 -15.14
N ALA A 75 44.20 25.30 -16.43
CA ALA A 75 45.55 24.97 -16.86
C ALA A 75 46.40 26.23 -17.13
N GLN A 76 45.77 27.37 -17.41
CA GLN A 76 46.44 28.61 -17.80
C GLN A 76 46.63 29.60 -16.64
N ASP A 77 46.08 29.32 -15.46
CA ASP A 77 46.07 30.24 -14.33
C ASP A 77 47.42 30.34 -13.61
N GLU A 78 48.41 30.95 -14.28
CA GLU A 78 49.75 31.19 -13.76
C GLU A 78 50.11 32.70 -13.82
N PRO A 79 50.49 33.33 -12.68
CA PRO A 79 50.42 32.80 -11.32
C PRO A 79 48.97 32.54 -10.87
N GLU A 80 48.79 31.60 -9.93
CA GLU A 80 47.48 31.14 -9.44
C GLU A 80 46.63 32.28 -8.86
N HIS A 81 45.37 32.33 -9.26
CA HIS A 81 44.37 33.29 -8.77
C HIS A 81 42.96 32.74 -8.88
N LEU A 82 42.53 32.40 -10.10
CA LEU A 82 41.23 31.77 -10.34
C LEU A 82 41.14 30.41 -9.62
N ARG A 83 42.24 29.65 -9.59
CA ARG A 83 42.33 28.36 -8.89
C ARG A 83 42.19 28.55 -7.39
N THR A 84 42.78 29.61 -6.84
CA THR A 84 42.65 29.98 -5.42
C THR A 84 41.21 30.30 -5.05
N ILE A 85 40.51 31.09 -5.89
CA ILE A 85 39.09 31.40 -5.71
C ILE A 85 38.26 30.12 -5.75
N ARG A 86 38.45 29.30 -6.80
CA ARG A 86 37.77 28.01 -6.94
C ARG A 86 37.95 27.14 -5.69
N ASN A 87 39.21 26.93 -5.29
CA ASN A 87 39.56 26.10 -4.15
C ASN A 87 38.88 26.62 -2.88
N ARG A 88 38.78 27.94 -2.69
CA ARG A 88 38.09 28.52 -1.55
C ARG A 88 36.58 28.26 -1.56
N LEU A 89 35.95 28.24 -2.74
CA LEU A 89 34.51 27.95 -2.87
C LEU A 89 34.19 26.47 -2.60
N VAL A 90 35.09 25.55 -2.99
CA VAL A 90 34.84 24.10 -2.98
C VAL A 90 35.59 23.32 -1.90
N SER A 91 36.44 23.96 -1.09
CA SER A 91 37.29 23.29 -0.10
C SER A 91 36.53 22.75 1.11
N ASP A 92 35.53 23.50 1.57
CA ASP A 92 34.74 23.14 2.75
C ASP A 92 33.38 22.61 2.33
N GLU A 93 33.29 21.29 2.15
CA GLU A 93 32.04 20.61 1.77
C GLU A 93 30.84 21.02 2.64
N LYS A 94 31.06 21.40 3.91
CA LYS A 94 29.99 21.85 4.81
C LYS A 94 29.36 23.16 4.37
N ARG A 95 30.10 24.06 3.74
CA ARG A 95 29.61 25.40 3.34
C ARG A 95 29.52 25.59 1.84
N THR A 96 30.22 24.77 1.04
CA THR A 96 30.23 24.85 -0.43
C THR A 96 28.82 24.88 -1.01
N GLY A 97 27.88 24.07 -0.49
CA GLY A 97 26.49 24.07 -0.95
C GLY A 97 25.82 25.44 -0.85
N ARG A 98 25.92 26.09 0.32
CA ARG A 98 25.37 27.44 0.56
C ARG A 98 26.11 28.51 -0.24
N LEU A 99 27.44 28.49 -0.26
CA LEU A 99 28.26 29.47 -0.98
C LEU A 99 27.94 29.46 -2.48
N LEU A 100 27.96 28.28 -3.10
CA LEU A 100 27.63 28.12 -4.50
C LEU A 100 26.16 28.42 -4.77
N GLY A 101 25.24 28.11 -3.85
CA GLY A 101 23.83 28.48 -3.97
C GLY A 101 23.60 29.99 -3.98
N LEU A 102 24.27 30.75 -3.12
CA LEU A 102 24.20 32.22 -3.11
C LEU A 102 24.78 32.80 -4.41
N TYR A 103 25.94 32.30 -4.83
CA TYR A 103 26.55 32.75 -6.07
C TYR A 103 25.70 32.38 -7.30
N GLN A 104 25.05 31.21 -7.31
CA GLN A 104 24.11 30.80 -8.35
C GLN A 104 22.98 31.82 -8.52
N GLN A 105 22.40 32.32 -7.43
CA GLN A 105 21.35 33.35 -7.49
C GLN A 105 21.85 34.64 -8.14
N MET A 106 23.10 35.03 -7.87
CA MET A 106 23.70 36.21 -8.49
C MET A 106 23.87 36.01 -10.00
N VAL A 107 24.47 34.89 -10.42
CA VAL A 107 24.67 34.59 -11.85
C VAL A 107 23.34 34.50 -12.61
N GLN A 108 22.33 33.84 -12.04
CA GLN A 108 21.00 33.74 -12.65
C GLN A 108 20.31 35.10 -12.82
N ARG A 109 20.43 36.00 -11.82
CA ARG A 109 19.91 37.37 -11.92
C ARG A 109 20.62 38.16 -13.01
N ARG A 110 21.95 38.07 -13.10
CA ARG A 110 22.74 38.69 -14.19
C ARG A 110 22.26 38.22 -15.54
N ASP A 111 22.13 36.91 -15.75
CA ASP A 111 21.71 36.33 -17.03
C ASP A 111 20.29 36.78 -17.42
N HIS A 112 19.39 36.92 -16.45
CA HIS A 112 18.05 37.47 -16.69
C HIS A 112 18.08 38.94 -17.12
N VAL A 113 18.82 39.80 -16.42
CA VAL A 113 18.96 41.23 -16.75
C VAL A 113 19.56 41.39 -18.14
N ASN A 114 20.59 40.61 -18.46
CA ASN A 114 21.26 40.62 -19.75
C ASN A 114 20.32 40.24 -20.91
N ARG A 115 19.48 39.22 -20.71
CA ARG A 115 18.46 38.81 -21.71
C ARG A 115 17.40 39.88 -21.94
N GLN A 116 16.94 40.57 -20.89
CA GLN A 116 15.94 41.63 -21.01
C GLN A 116 16.47 42.86 -21.74
N GLN A 117 17.73 43.25 -21.49
CA GLN A 117 18.36 44.39 -22.18
C GLN A 117 18.61 44.11 -23.67
N THR A 118 18.82 42.85 -24.06
CA THR A 118 19.07 42.48 -25.47
C THR A 118 17.81 42.63 -26.36
N LEU A 119 16.60 42.66 -25.78
CA LEU A 119 15.32 42.76 -26.50
C LEU A 119 14.90 44.21 -26.82
N GLY A 120 15.65 45.22 -26.34
CA GLY A 120 15.41 46.63 -26.66
C GLY A 120 16.73 47.35 -26.92
N GLN A 121 17.09 47.50 -28.20
CA GLN A 121 18.19 48.31 -28.77
C GLN A 121 19.23 48.90 -27.78
N SER A 122 20.41 48.27 -27.67
CA SER A 122 21.72 48.92 -27.91
C SER A 122 22.85 47.91 -27.66
N LYS A 123 23.61 47.64 -28.73
CA LYS A 123 24.79 46.77 -28.74
C LYS A 123 26.01 47.59 -28.30
N LEU A 124 26.92 46.98 -27.53
CA LEU A 124 28.26 47.44 -27.11
C LEU A 124 28.38 48.36 -25.87
N ILE A 125 27.93 47.88 -24.71
CA ILE A 125 28.59 48.19 -23.43
C ILE A 125 28.75 46.86 -22.69
N PRO A 126 29.90 46.53 -22.05
CA PRO A 126 30.00 45.30 -21.27
C PRO A 126 28.86 45.26 -20.25
N LEU A 127 27.95 44.29 -20.44
CA LEU A 127 26.72 44.19 -19.68
C LEU A 127 27.04 44.13 -18.19
N GLY A 128 26.30 44.95 -17.43
CA GLY A 128 26.58 45.29 -16.05
C GLY A 128 26.76 44.08 -15.14
N LEU A 129 27.64 44.25 -14.15
CA LEU A 129 27.83 43.39 -12.98
C LEU A 129 26.60 43.40 -12.05
N THR A 130 25.44 43.88 -12.53
CA THR A 130 24.22 44.15 -11.79
C THR A 130 23.45 42.88 -11.50
N SER A 131 24.06 42.00 -10.72
CA SER A 131 23.39 40.96 -9.95
C SER A 131 23.37 41.37 -8.49
N ALA A 132 22.73 42.51 -8.21
CA ALA A 132 22.66 43.07 -6.87
C ALA A 132 21.78 42.19 -5.97
N ILE A 133 22.40 41.50 -5.01
CA ILE A 133 21.72 40.98 -3.82
C ILE A 133 22.03 41.90 -2.64
N PRO A 134 21.08 42.15 -1.72
CA PRO A 134 21.33 42.98 -0.55
C PRO A 134 22.54 42.45 0.27
N ALA A 135 23.41 43.36 0.68
CA ALA A 135 24.52 43.03 1.59
C ALA A 135 23.97 42.90 3.01
N GLU A 136 23.66 41.66 3.41
CA GLU A 136 23.12 41.29 4.72
C GLU A 136 24.20 40.85 5.70
N ASN A 137 25.46 40.77 5.24
CA ASN A 137 26.64 40.39 6.03
C ASN A 137 26.52 38.99 6.69
N SER A 138 25.83 38.06 6.03
CA SER A 138 25.87 36.65 6.43
C SER A 138 27.28 36.08 6.30
N ALA A 139 27.59 35.03 7.07
CA ALA A 139 28.92 34.41 7.06
C ALA A 139 29.35 33.97 5.64
N GLU A 140 28.40 33.47 4.84
CA GLU A 140 28.65 33.05 3.47
C GLU A 140 28.83 34.24 2.51
N GLN A 141 28.13 35.35 2.71
CA GLN A 141 28.38 36.58 1.95
C GLN A 141 29.77 37.16 2.26
N ILE A 142 30.17 37.14 3.53
CA ILE A 142 31.51 37.58 3.94
C ILE A 142 32.56 36.67 3.29
N GLU A 143 32.36 35.36 3.31
CA GLU A 143 33.31 34.41 2.71
C GLU A 143 33.44 34.60 1.19
N LEU A 144 32.32 34.79 0.48
CA LEU A 144 32.33 35.12 -0.95
C LEU A 144 33.06 36.44 -1.22
N GLN A 145 32.87 37.47 -0.38
CA GLN A 145 33.61 38.74 -0.51
C GLN A 145 35.11 38.56 -0.26
N LEU A 146 35.49 37.81 0.79
CA LEU A 146 36.89 37.54 1.10
C LEU A 146 37.57 36.71 0.01
N SER A 147 36.83 35.88 -0.73
CA SER A 147 37.34 35.20 -1.92
C SER A 147 37.69 36.17 -3.05
N GLY A 148 37.17 37.39 -3.02
CA GLY A 148 37.30 38.38 -4.08
C GLY A 148 36.38 38.13 -5.28
N LEU A 149 35.59 37.05 -5.28
CA LEU A 149 34.64 36.72 -6.35
C LEU A 149 33.52 37.76 -6.47
N ILE A 150 33.09 38.30 -5.34
CA ILE A 150 32.06 39.33 -5.26
C ILE A 150 32.59 40.56 -4.51
N THR A 151 31.98 41.71 -4.75
CA THR A 151 32.31 42.96 -4.09
C THR A 151 31.03 43.67 -3.64
N GLN A 152 31.11 44.44 -2.56
CA GLN A 152 30.01 45.26 -2.10
C GLN A 152 30.12 46.69 -2.64
N LYS A 153 29.11 47.14 -3.39
CA LYS A 153 28.98 48.51 -3.87
C LYS A 153 27.59 49.04 -3.49
N GLN A 154 27.54 50.22 -2.86
CA GLN A 154 26.29 50.89 -2.50
C GLN A 154 25.30 49.99 -1.71
N GLY A 155 25.81 49.12 -0.82
CA GLY A 155 24.98 48.19 -0.03
C GLY A 155 24.47 46.96 -0.79
N GLN A 156 24.92 46.74 -2.02
CA GLN A 156 24.60 45.58 -2.84
C GLN A 156 25.85 44.76 -3.13
N LEU A 157 25.70 43.44 -3.24
CA LEU A 157 26.76 42.55 -3.67
C LEU A 157 26.69 42.34 -5.18
N GLU A 158 27.83 42.47 -5.85
CA GLU A 158 27.98 42.29 -7.29
C GLU A 158 29.13 41.32 -7.57
N ILE A 159 29.09 40.64 -8.73
CA ILE A 159 30.28 39.90 -9.19
C ILE A 159 31.40 40.91 -9.40
N ALA A 160 32.61 40.61 -8.91
CA ALA A 160 33.66 41.62 -8.80
C ALA A 160 34.20 42.08 -10.17
N ASN A 161 34.24 41.21 -11.18
CA ASN A 161 34.62 41.58 -12.54
C ASN A 161 34.06 40.60 -13.62
N PRO A 162 34.05 41.01 -14.90
CA PRO A 162 33.64 40.15 -16.01
C PRO A 162 34.40 38.82 -16.15
N ILE A 163 35.72 38.79 -15.91
CA ILE A 163 36.51 37.54 -16.03
C ILE A 163 35.95 36.46 -15.10
N TYR A 164 35.65 36.81 -13.85
CA TYR A 164 35.05 35.88 -12.91
C TYR A 164 33.69 35.39 -13.35
N ALA A 165 32.88 36.27 -13.93
CA ALA A 165 31.55 35.92 -14.39
C ALA A 165 31.56 34.97 -15.60
N GLU A 166 32.61 35.04 -16.43
CA GLU A 166 32.84 34.13 -17.56
C GLU A 166 33.55 32.82 -17.15
N VAL A 167 34.29 32.82 -16.04
CA VAL A 167 34.97 31.64 -15.51
C VAL A 167 34.04 30.81 -14.62
N PHE A 168 33.42 31.44 -13.64
CA PHE A 168 32.49 30.82 -12.68
C PHE A 168 31.06 30.93 -13.21
N THR A 169 30.82 30.33 -14.37
CA THR A 169 29.51 30.37 -15.05
C THR A 169 28.43 29.62 -14.27
N LEU A 170 27.16 29.83 -14.63
CA LEU A 170 26.03 29.04 -14.11
C LEU A 170 26.25 27.54 -14.31
N LEU A 171 26.81 27.16 -15.47
CA LEU A 171 27.15 25.77 -15.78
C LEU A 171 28.21 25.22 -14.81
N TRP A 172 29.28 25.98 -14.57
CA TRP A 172 30.33 25.59 -13.62
C TRP A 172 29.77 25.42 -12.20
N VAL A 173 28.91 26.33 -11.76
CA VAL A 173 28.25 26.25 -10.44
C VAL A 173 27.37 25.02 -10.35
N GLN A 174 26.54 24.75 -11.37
CA GLN A 174 25.68 23.57 -11.42
C GLN A 174 26.50 22.28 -11.39
N GLN A 175 27.56 22.17 -12.18
CA GLN A 175 28.45 21.01 -12.18
C GLN A 175 29.12 20.80 -10.82
N SER A 176 29.54 21.88 -10.18
CA SER A 176 30.16 21.82 -8.84
C SER A 176 29.16 21.34 -7.78
N LEU A 177 27.93 21.86 -7.82
CA LEU A 177 26.85 21.40 -6.94
C LEU A 177 26.42 19.95 -7.23
N GLN A 178 26.45 19.52 -8.49
CA GLN A 178 26.13 18.13 -8.87
C GLN A 178 27.14 17.13 -8.32
N LYS A 179 28.43 17.49 -8.32
CA LYS A 179 29.49 16.66 -7.71
C LYS A 179 29.36 16.55 -6.20
N LEU A 180 28.80 17.57 -5.56
CA LEU A 180 28.67 17.64 -4.10
C LEU A 180 27.49 16.78 -3.59
N ARG A 181 26.34 16.80 -4.28
CA ARG A 181 25.08 16.22 -3.78
C ARG A 181 24.88 14.78 -4.24
N PRO A 182 24.57 13.81 -3.35
CA PRO A 182 24.23 12.45 -3.76
C PRO A 182 22.88 12.37 -4.50
N TYR A 183 22.03 13.38 -4.39
CA TYR A 183 20.71 13.48 -5.00
C TYR A 183 20.62 14.49 -6.15
N ALA A 184 21.77 14.88 -6.73
CA ALA A 184 21.86 15.97 -7.69
C ALA A 184 20.91 15.87 -8.90
N LEU A 185 20.80 14.68 -9.50
CA LEU A 185 19.98 14.46 -10.70
C LEU A 185 18.48 14.62 -10.41
N ALA A 186 18.01 14.03 -9.31
CA ALA A 186 16.63 14.13 -8.87
C ALA A 186 16.26 15.58 -8.51
N PHE A 187 17.18 16.27 -7.82
CA PHE A 187 17.03 17.68 -7.50
C PHE A 187 16.94 18.56 -8.74
N GLN A 188 17.85 18.40 -9.71
CA GLN A 188 17.83 19.23 -10.92
C GLN A 188 16.54 19.04 -11.71
N ALA A 189 16.09 17.80 -11.90
CA ALA A 189 14.83 17.51 -12.58
C ALA A 189 13.62 18.12 -11.85
N TRP A 190 13.62 18.11 -10.51
CA TRP A 190 12.59 18.76 -9.71
C TRP A 190 12.62 20.29 -9.87
N VAL A 191 13.79 20.92 -9.85
CA VAL A 191 13.96 22.36 -10.08
C VAL A 191 13.53 22.76 -11.49
N ASP A 192 13.89 21.97 -12.51
CA ASP A 192 13.50 22.20 -13.90
C ASP A 192 11.98 22.14 -14.08
N SER A 193 11.29 21.31 -13.28
CA SER A 193 9.83 21.26 -13.20
C SER A 193 9.20 22.36 -12.34
N GLN A 194 9.98 23.33 -11.85
CA GLN A 194 9.55 24.36 -10.89
C GLN A 194 8.94 23.77 -9.61
N GLY A 195 9.45 22.62 -9.21
CA GLY A 195 9.02 21.89 -8.02
C GLY A 195 7.70 21.13 -8.15
N GLN A 196 7.15 20.98 -9.36
CA GLN A 196 5.86 20.34 -9.61
C GLN A 196 5.94 18.81 -9.79
N ASP A 197 7.06 18.30 -10.30
CA ASP A 197 7.21 16.85 -10.55
C ASP A 197 7.56 16.10 -9.26
N GLU A 198 6.51 15.68 -8.52
CA GLU A 198 6.65 14.88 -7.29
C GLU A 198 7.31 13.51 -7.51
N SER A 199 7.40 13.01 -8.75
CA SER A 199 8.08 11.75 -9.05
C SER A 199 9.59 11.83 -8.86
N ARG A 200 10.14 13.05 -8.85
CA ARG A 200 11.56 13.34 -8.61
C ARG A 200 11.91 13.45 -7.13
N LEU A 201 10.91 13.54 -6.26
CA LEU A 201 11.14 13.61 -4.82
C LEU A 201 11.69 12.26 -4.30
N LEU A 202 12.63 12.36 -3.36
CA LEU A 202 13.30 11.18 -2.82
C LEU A 202 12.37 10.40 -1.91
N ARG A 203 12.54 9.07 -1.90
CA ARG A 203 11.77 8.14 -1.05
C ARG A 203 12.68 7.04 -0.50
N GLY A 204 12.27 6.45 0.62
CA GLY A 204 12.96 5.31 1.23
C GLY A 204 14.44 5.57 1.48
N LYS A 205 15.30 4.65 1.04
CA LYS A 205 16.75 4.69 1.28
C LYS A 205 17.42 5.94 0.71
N ALA A 206 17.04 6.36 -0.49
CA ALA A 206 17.62 7.55 -1.14
C ALA A 206 17.34 8.83 -0.33
N LEU A 207 16.14 8.96 0.24
CA LEU A 207 15.81 10.07 1.14
C LEU A 207 16.62 9.99 2.44
N GLN A 208 16.75 8.81 3.03
CA GLN A 208 17.52 8.63 4.26
C GLN A 208 19.01 8.97 4.07
N GLU A 209 19.61 8.53 2.96
CA GLU A 209 21.00 8.84 2.59
C GLU A 209 21.19 10.35 2.37
N ALA A 210 20.25 11.00 1.67
CA ALA A 210 20.26 12.43 1.45
C ALA A 210 20.13 13.24 2.76
N LEU A 211 19.21 12.85 3.65
CA LEU A 211 19.04 13.50 4.94
C LEU A 211 20.30 13.37 5.80
N ASN A 212 20.85 12.15 5.91
CA ASN A 212 22.09 11.92 6.65
C ASN A 212 23.25 12.76 6.10
N TRP A 213 23.41 12.79 4.77
CA TRP A 213 24.43 13.61 4.12
C TRP A 213 24.27 15.11 4.41
N SER A 214 23.02 15.60 4.51
CA SER A 214 22.68 17.01 4.75
C SER A 214 22.87 17.48 6.20
N GLN A 215 22.85 16.59 7.20
CA GLN A 215 22.78 16.96 8.63
C GLN A 215 23.86 17.92 9.11
N ASN A 216 25.05 17.87 8.52
CA ASN A 216 26.20 18.70 8.90
C ASN A 216 26.61 19.70 7.80
N LYS A 217 25.71 19.98 6.85
CA LYS A 217 25.94 20.86 5.70
C LYS A 217 25.03 22.09 5.77
N SER A 218 25.58 23.25 5.46
CA SER A 218 24.82 24.44 5.11
C SER A 218 24.47 24.35 3.62
N LEU A 219 23.20 24.09 3.33
CA LEU A 219 22.68 23.93 1.97
C LEU A 219 21.97 25.20 1.48
N SER A 220 21.67 25.25 0.17
CA SER A 220 20.85 26.33 -0.39
C SER A 220 19.39 26.21 0.07
N ASP A 221 18.63 27.30 -0.02
CA ASP A 221 17.20 27.27 0.36
C ASP A 221 16.40 26.27 -0.49
N LEU A 222 16.76 26.13 -1.77
CA LEU A 222 16.15 25.17 -2.68
C LEU A 222 16.42 23.72 -2.25
N ASP A 223 17.62 23.40 -1.75
CA ASP A 223 17.92 22.06 -1.23
C ASP A 223 17.00 21.72 -0.04
N TYR A 224 16.81 22.66 0.89
CA TYR A 224 15.91 22.46 2.02
C TYR A 224 14.45 22.27 1.58
N GLN A 225 14.00 23.03 0.58
CA GLN A 225 12.67 22.85 -0.01
C GLN A 225 12.50 21.47 -0.65
N PHE A 226 13.49 21.01 -1.42
CA PHE A 226 13.46 19.67 -2.03
C PHE A 226 13.44 18.54 -1.00
N LEU A 227 14.29 18.62 0.03
CA LEU A 227 14.37 17.59 1.09
C LEU A 227 13.11 17.58 1.96
N SER A 228 12.54 18.75 2.27
CA SER A 228 11.28 18.84 3.01
C SER A 228 10.08 18.35 2.20
N ALA A 229 9.99 18.70 0.91
CA ALA A 229 8.98 18.16 0.00
C ALA A 229 9.07 16.62 -0.07
N SER A 230 10.29 16.08 -0.14
CA SER A 230 10.54 14.63 -0.15
C SER A 230 10.11 13.93 1.13
N GLN A 231 10.31 14.57 2.29
CA GLN A 231 9.78 14.07 3.57
C GLN A 231 8.26 14.12 3.61
N ASN A 232 7.66 15.23 3.18
CA ASN A 232 6.21 15.43 3.21
C ASN A 232 5.47 14.41 2.37
N ILE A 233 5.93 14.15 1.14
CA ILE A 233 5.29 13.15 0.27
C ILE A 233 5.41 11.74 0.85
N THR A 234 6.53 11.43 1.52
CA THR A 234 6.72 10.14 2.20
C THR A 234 5.72 9.97 3.35
N THR A 235 5.59 11.00 4.19
CA THR A 235 4.61 11.02 5.30
C THR A 235 3.17 10.89 4.78
N GLN A 236 2.80 11.65 3.75
CA GLN A 236 1.48 11.55 3.14
C GLN A 236 1.21 10.16 2.55
N THR A 237 2.20 9.55 1.91
CA THR A 237 2.08 8.21 1.33
C THR A 237 1.87 7.15 2.41
N ILE A 238 2.61 7.24 3.52
CA ILE A 238 2.44 6.34 4.67
C ILE A 238 1.04 6.50 5.26
N GLN A 239 0.57 7.73 5.45
CA GLN A 239 -0.76 8.00 5.99
C GLN A 239 -1.86 7.40 5.11
N ARG A 240 -1.80 7.65 3.79
CA ARG A 240 -2.76 7.07 2.83
C ARG A 240 -2.76 5.55 2.85
N ARG A 241 -1.58 4.92 2.96
CA ARG A 241 -1.47 3.46 3.08
C ARG A 241 -2.13 2.95 4.36
N LEU A 242 -1.83 3.56 5.51
CA LEU A 242 -2.41 3.17 6.79
C LEU A 242 -3.94 3.32 6.80
N ASP A 243 -4.46 4.39 6.21
CA ASP A 243 -5.91 4.60 6.14
C ASP A 243 -6.59 3.58 5.21
N SER A 244 -5.96 3.22 4.08
CA SER A 244 -6.41 2.12 3.23
C SER A 244 -6.38 0.77 3.97
N GLU A 245 -5.30 0.48 4.71
CA GLU A 245 -5.17 -0.76 5.49
C GLU A 245 -6.24 -0.84 6.58
N ARG A 246 -6.52 0.26 7.28
CA ARG A 246 -7.61 0.34 8.26
C ARG A 246 -8.96 0.06 7.64
N GLN A 247 -9.25 0.63 6.47
CA GLN A 247 -10.50 0.38 5.75
C GLN A 247 -10.63 -1.09 5.34
N THR A 248 -9.57 -1.68 4.79
CA THR A 248 -9.59 -3.11 4.42
C THR A 248 -9.76 -4.02 5.65
N THR A 249 -9.10 -3.70 6.76
CA THR A 249 -9.23 -4.44 8.01
C THR A 249 -10.65 -4.36 8.56
N GLN A 250 -11.26 -3.17 8.55
CA GLN A 250 -12.63 -2.97 9.00
C GLN A 250 -13.62 -3.75 8.13
N ALA A 251 -13.47 -3.69 6.80
CA ALA A 251 -14.32 -4.45 5.86
C ALA A 251 -14.22 -5.97 6.09
N VAL A 252 -13.02 -6.48 6.38
CA VAL A 252 -12.83 -7.91 6.71
C VAL A 252 -13.50 -8.26 8.04
N ILE A 253 -13.42 -7.41 9.06
CA ILE A 253 -14.10 -7.64 10.34
C ILE A 253 -15.61 -7.69 10.14
N GLU A 254 -16.18 -6.73 9.41
CA GLU A 254 -17.62 -6.69 9.10
C GLU A 254 -18.08 -7.91 8.30
N ALA A 255 -17.33 -8.30 7.27
CA ALA A 255 -17.62 -9.51 6.49
C ALA A 255 -17.61 -10.78 7.37
N ASN A 256 -16.65 -10.90 8.29
CA ASN A 256 -16.59 -12.01 9.24
C ASN A 256 -17.77 -11.99 10.22
N GLN A 257 -18.24 -10.82 10.67
CA GLN A 257 -19.44 -10.71 11.50
C GLN A 257 -20.70 -11.15 10.74
N ILE A 258 -20.85 -10.76 9.48
CA ILE A 258 -21.96 -11.20 8.63
C ILE A 258 -21.90 -12.72 8.42
N LEU A 259 -20.71 -13.26 8.13
CA LEU A 259 -20.53 -14.70 7.93
C LEU A 259 -20.88 -15.49 9.20
N THR A 260 -20.40 -15.05 10.37
CA THR A 260 -20.68 -15.73 11.65
C THR A 260 -22.15 -15.66 12.03
N THR A 261 -22.84 -14.54 11.76
CA THR A 261 -24.28 -14.42 12.00
C THR A 261 -25.09 -15.29 11.04
N ALA A 262 -24.74 -15.32 9.74
CA ALA A 262 -25.35 -16.22 8.76
C ALA A 262 -25.14 -17.70 9.12
N GLN A 263 -23.94 -18.09 9.56
CA GLN A 263 -23.66 -19.44 10.05
C GLN A 263 -24.49 -19.81 11.28
N ARG A 264 -24.67 -18.89 12.23
CA ARG A 264 -25.52 -19.12 13.41
C ARG A 264 -26.99 -19.30 13.01
N GLN A 265 -27.50 -18.47 12.09
CA GLN A 265 -28.86 -18.61 11.56
C GLN A 265 -29.05 -19.95 10.84
N ALA A 266 -28.13 -20.33 9.96
CA ALA A 266 -28.14 -21.62 9.27
C ALA A 266 -28.14 -22.80 10.26
N ARG A 267 -27.29 -22.76 11.29
CA ARG A 267 -27.27 -23.79 12.35
C ARG A 267 -28.61 -23.89 13.09
N ARG A 268 -29.26 -22.77 13.40
CA ARG A 268 -30.58 -22.77 14.06
C ARG A 268 -31.65 -23.39 13.18
N ILE A 269 -31.69 -23.05 11.90
CA ILE A 269 -32.63 -23.64 10.93
C ILE A 269 -32.41 -25.15 10.84
N ILE A 270 -31.15 -25.59 10.71
CA ILE A 270 -30.80 -27.02 10.68
C ILE A 270 -31.26 -27.72 11.97
N GLN A 271 -30.96 -27.17 13.15
CA GLN A 271 -31.38 -27.75 14.42
C GLN A 271 -32.91 -27.84 14.56
N GLN A 272 -33.64 -26.78 14.21
CA GLN A 272 -35.11 -26.78 14.26
C GLN A 272 -35.72 -27.78 13.27
N SER A 273 -35.18 -27.87 12.05
CA SER A 273 -35.63 -28.82 11.04
C SER A 273 -35.39 -30.28 11.48
N LEU A 274 -34.24 -30.58 12.10
CA LEU A 274 -33.94 -31.90 12.65
C LEU A 274 -34.88 -32.29 13.78
N ILE A 275 -35.21 -31.36 14.70
CA ILE A 275 -36.17 -31.60 15.78
C ILE A 275 -37.57 -31.88 15.21
N ALA A 276 -38.02 -31.08 14.24
CA ALA A 276 -39.32 -31.25 13.60
C ALA A 276 -39.42 -32.60 12.86
N LEU A 277 -38.39 -32.98 12.11
CA LEU A 277 -38.30 -34.29 11.45
C LEU A 277 -38.34 -35.44 12.47
N GLY A 278 -37.64 -35.31 13.59
CA GLY A 278 -37.67 -36.28 14.68
C GLY A 278 -39.06 -36.46 15.28
N ALA A 279 -39.78 -35.35 15.52
CA ALA A 279 -41.14 -35.38 16.07
C ALA A 279 -42.14 -36.05 15.09
N ILE A 280 -42.08 -35.71 13.79
CA ILE A 280 -42.95 -36.31 12.76
C ILE A 280 -42.70 -37.82 12.65
N SER A 281 -41.43 -38.24 12.71
CA SER A 281 -41.06 -39.66 12.70
C SER A 281 -41.63 -40.39 13.91
N LEU A 282 -41.55 -39.81 15.12
CA LEU A 282 -42.09 -40.41 16.34
C LEU A 282 -43.62 -40.56 16.29
N VAL A 283 -44.34 -39.55 15.80
CA VAL A 283 -45.80 -39.61 15.63
C VAL A 283 -46.20 -40.69 14.62
N SER A 284 -45.46 -40.81 13.52
CA SER A 284 -45.69 -41.84 12.51
C SER A 284 -45.49 -43.25 13.08
N LEU A 285 -44.42 -43.46 13.86
CA LEU A 285 -44.15 -44.72 14.55
C LEU A 285 -45.23 -45.06 15.59
N LEU A 286 -45.70 -44.07 16.36
CA LEU A 286 -46.81 -44.24 17.31
C LEU A 286 -48.11 -44.62 16.60
N ALA A 287 -48.43 -43.97 15.48
CA ALA A 287 -49.62 -44.29 14.69
C ALA A 287 -49.56 -45.72 14.13
N ILE A 288 -48.40 -46.16 13.62
CA ILE A 288 -48.18 -47.55 13.17
C ILE A 288 -48.36 -48.52 14.33
N ALA A 289 -47.74 -48.25 15.49
CA ALA A 289 -47.84 -49.13 16.66
C ALA A 289 -49.29 -49.24 17.19
N LEU A 290 -50.01 -48.12 17.24
CA LEU A 290 -51.42 -48.09 17.61
C LEU A 290 -52.28 -48.86 16.59
N GLY A 291 -52.04 -48.68 15.29
CA GLY A 291 -52.74 -49.40 14.23
C GLY A 291 -52.54 -50.91 14.28
N ILE A 292 -51.31 -51.37 14.56
CA ILE A 292 -51.03 -52.80 14.77
C ILE A 292 -51.80 -53.32 15.99
N ARG A 293 -51.76 -52.59 17.12
CA ARG A 293 -52.41 -53.02 18.36
C ARG A 293 -53.93 -53.06 18.25
N THR A 294 -54.55 -52.06 17.64
CA THR A 294 -56.01 -52.03 17.43
C THR A 294 -56.46 -53.13 16.46
N GLY A 295 -55.66 -53.43 15.42
CA GLY A 295 -55.92 -54.55 14.51
C GLY A 295 -55.95 -55.91 15.22
N VAL A 296 -54.96 -56.19 16.07
CA VAL A 296 -54.90 -57.44 16.86
C VAL A 296 -56.10 -57.55 17.80
N ASN A 297 -56.42 -56.48 18.55
CA ASN A 297 -57.56 -56.48 19.48
C ASN A 297 -58.90 -56.71 18.78
N LEU A 298 -59.10 -56.13 17.59
CA LEU A 298 -60.31 -56.33 16.79
C LEU A 298 -60.45 -57.78 16.33
N GLN A 299 -59.35 -58.42 15.96
CA GLN A 299 -59.33 -59.83 15.56
C GLN A 299 -59.67 -60.75 16.75
N GLU A 300 -59.12 -60.47 17.94
CA GLU A 300 -59.45 -61.22 19.17
C GLU A 300 -60.95 -61.05 19.55
N SER A 301 -61.49 -59.83 19.45
CA SER A 301 -62.91 -59.57 19.77
C SER A 301 -63.87 -60.27 18.80
N ARG A 302 -63.57 -60.34 17.50
CA ARG A 302 -64.38 -61.10 16.53
C ARG A 302 -64.45 -62.58 16.86
N ARG A 303 -63.30 -63.20 17.19
CA ARG A 303 -63.27 -64.60 17.62
C ARG A 303 -64.06 -64.85 18.90
N SER A 304 -64.00 -63.92 19.86
CA SER A 304 -64.81 -64.02 21.07
C SER A 304 -66.31 -64.11 20.75
N LEU A 305 -66.78 -63.33 19.79
CA LEU A 305 -68.18 -63.34 19.37
C LEU A 305 -68.56 -64.65 18.66
N GLU A 306 -67.67 -65.17 17.80
CA GLU A 306 -67.85 -66.48 17.15
C GLU A 306 -67.98 -67.60 18.20
N PHE A 307 -67.17 -67.58 19.25
CA PHE A 307 -67.27 -68.54 20.35
C PHE A 307 -68.55 -68.42 21.17
N GLU A 308 -69.08 -67.21 21.38
CA GLU A 308 -70.38 -67.02 22.02
C GLU A 308 -71.51 -67.63 21.18
N GLN A 309 -71.53 -67.34 19.87
CA GLN A 309 -72.52 -67.91 18.94
C GLN A 309 -72.42 -69.43 18.85
N PHE A 310 -71.20 -69.96 18.75
CA PHE A 310 -70.94 -71.39 18.82
C PHE A 310 -71.51 -72.00 20.10
N GLY A 311 -71.27 -71.36 21.25
CA GLY A 311 -71.75 -71.88 22.53
C GLY A 311 -73.27 -71.96 22.60
N GLU A 312 -73.98 -70.92 22.17
CA GLU A 312 -75.45 -70.92 22.14
C GLU A 312 -76.01 -71.98 21.18
N THR A 313 -75.46 -72.05 19.96
CA THR A 313 -75.92 -73.00 18.95
C THR A 313 -75.65 -74.46 19.32
N THR A 314 -74.50 -74.74 19.93
CA THR A 314 -74.11 -76.09 20.35
C THR A 314 -74.93 -76.58 21.55
N LEU A 315 -75.23 -75.70 22.50
CA LEU A 315 -76.12 -76.04 23.63
C LEU A 315 -77.56 -76.31 23.16
N GLN A 316 -78.06 -75.55 22.19
CA GLN A 316 -79.35 -75.84 21.56
C GLN A 316 -79.34 -77.17 20.80
N GLN A 317 -78.27 -77.44 20.03
CA GLN A 317 -78.12 -78.71 19.31
C GLN A 317 -78.11 -79.89 20.29
N PHE A 318 -77.48 -79.75 21.46
CA PHE A 318 -77.39 -80.80 22.47
C PHE A 318 -78.77 -81.29 22.94
N GLU A 319 -79.80 -80.44 22.97
CA GLU A 319 -81.18 -80.86 23.29
C GLU A 319 -81.78 -81.85 22.28
N THR A 320 -81.24 -81.87 21.05
CA THR A 320 -81.77 -82.64 19.92
C THR A 320 -80.84 -83.75 19.44
N ASP A 321 -79.52 -83.57 19.59
CA ASP A 321 -78.45 -84.47 19.14
C ASP A 321 -77.24 -84.39 20.09
N GLU A 322 -77.31 -85.17 21.17
CA GLU A 322 -76.32 -85.14 22.25
C GLU A 322 -74.89 -85.49 21.78
N LEU A 323 -74.75 -86.48 20.89
CA LEU A 323 -73.44 -86.94 20.41
C LEU A 323 -72.83 -85.97 19.39
N GLY A 324 -73.63 -85.42 18.48
CA GLY A 324 -73.17 -84.41 17.53
C GLY A 324 -72.72 -83.13 18.23
N ALA A 325 -73.46 -82.68 19.23
CA ALA A 325 -73.09 -81.52 20.03
C ALA A 325 -71.83 -81.75 20.88
N LEU A 326 -71.65 -82.95 21.47
CA LEU A 326 -70.41 -83.28 22.18
C LEU A 326 -69.19 -83.26 21.24
N LEU A 327 -69.32 -83.81 20.03
CA LEU A 327 -68.23 -83.83 19.07
C LEU A 327 -67.88 -82.42 18.58
N ALA A 328 -68.89 -81.56 18.36
CA ALA A 328 -68.70 -80.14 18.05
C ALA A 328 -67.98 -79.41 19.19
N ALA A 329 -68.41 -79.61 20.44
CA ALA A 329 -67.81 -79.00 21.63
C ALA A 329 -66.34 -79.42 21.85
N ILE A 330 -66.02 -80.70 21.64
CA ILE A 330 -64.64 -81.22 21.73
C ILE A 330 -63.76 -80.56 20.66
N ASN A 331 -64.24 -80.49 19.41
CA ASN A 331 -63.47 -79.90 18.31
C ASN A 331 -63.18 -78.41 18.55
N GLU A 332 -64.17 -77.65 19.01
CA GLU A 332 -63.98 -76.21 19.26
C GLU A 332 -63.08 -75.96 20.47
N ALA A 333 -63.20 -76.75 21.54
CA ALA A 333 -62.30 -76.70 22.68
C ALA A 333 -60.84 -77.05 22.30
N GLN A 334 -60.64 -78.00 21.39
CA GLN A 334 -59.32 -78.33 20.85
C GLN A 334 -58.75 -77.21 19.97
N SER A 335 -59.59 -76.57 19.14
CA SER A 335 -59.21 -75.41 18.32
C SER A 335 -58.80 -74.22 19.20
N LEU A 336 -59.59 -73.92 20.24
CA LEU A 336 -59.26 -72.93 21.25
C LEU A 336 -57.90 -73.23 21.91
N ARG A 337 -57.68 -74.48 22.34
CA ARG A 337 -56.41 -74.91 22.95
C ARG A 337 -55.19 -74.69 22.06
N LYS A 338 -55.31 -74.92 20.75
CA LYS A 338 -54.22 -74.68 19.78
C LYS A 338 -53.88 -73.20 19.62
N THR A 339 -54.85 -72.32 19.87
CA THR A 339 -54.70 -70.87 19.69
C THR A 339 -54.27 -70.11 20.94
N ILE A 340 -54.31 -70.74 22.13
CA ILE A 340 -53.79 -70.17 23.37
C ILE A 340 -52.29 -70.49 23.47
N PRO A 341 -51.39 -69.48 23.49
CA PRO A 341 -49.97 -69.72 23.75
C PRO A 341 -49.79 -70.36 25.13
N SER A 342 -48.99 -71.42 25.23
CA SER A 342 -48.89 -72.36 26.38
C SER A 342 -48.51 -71.78 27.76
N ARG A 343 -48.47 -70.45 27.92
CA ARG A 343 -48.14 -69.73 29.16
C ARG A 343 -48.99 -68.48 29.44
N ARG A 344 -50.08 -68.23 28.70
CA ARG A 344 -51.03 -67.17 29.10
C ARG A 344 -52.07 -67.73 30.06
N ASP A 345 -52.29 -67.00 31.15
CA ASP A 345 -53.39 -67.20 32.08
C ASP A 345 -54.72 -67.15 31.31
N LEU A 346 -55.57 -68.17 31.49
CA LEU A 346 -56.91 -68.25 30.88
C LEU A 346 -57.75 -67.00 31.22
N SER A 347 -57.45 -66.32 32.33
CA SER A 347 -58.07 -65.06 32.73
C SER A 347 -57.85 -63.90 31.74
N LYS A 348 -56.84 -63.98 30.87
CA LYS A 348 -56.50 -62.95 29.87
C LYS A 348 -57.04 -63.26 28.48
N TYR A 349 -57.78 -64.35 28.31
CA TYR A 349 -58.39 -64.71 27.03
C TYR A 349 -59.83 -64.17 26.96
N PRO A 350 -60.31 -63.70 25.79
CA PRO A 350 -61.59 -62.97 25.69
C PRO A 350 -62.82 -63.73 26.17
N THR A 351 -62.82 -65.07 26.06
CA THR A 351 -63.94 -65.91 26.50
C THR A 351 -63.48 -67.33 26.85
N VAL A 352 -64.18 -67.95 27.79
CA VAL A 352 -64.05 -69.39 28.17
C VAL A 352 -65.24 -70.21 27.70
N LYS A 353 -66.14 -69.62 26.88
CA LYS A 353 -67.40 -70.23 26.45
C LYS A 353 -67.25 -71.63 25.84
N PRO A 354 -66.28 -71.93 24.95
CA PRO A 354 -66.15 -73.28 24.41
C PRO A 354 -65.81 -74.34 25.47
N LEU A 355 -65.02 -73.98 26.49
CA LEU A 355 -64.72 -74.87 27.61
C LEU A 355 -65.93 -75.07 28.51
N PHE A 356 -66.66 -73.98 28.80
CA PHE A 356 -67.90 -74.04 29.57
C PHE A 356 -68.96 -74.90 28.88
N VAL A 357 -69.14 -74.75 27.57
CA VAL A 357 -70.09 -75.55 26.78
C VAL A 357 -69.72 -77.02 26.79
N LEU A 358 -68.43 -77.35 26.57
CA LEU A 358 -67.95 -78.74 26.66
C LEU A 358 -68.18 -79.33 28.05
N GLN A 359 -67.88 -78.60 29.11
CA GLN A 359 -68.12 -79.05 30.49
C GLN A 359 -69.62 -79.27 30.73
N THR A 360 -70.46 -78.33 30.31
CA THR A 360 -71.93 -78.40 30.47
C THR A 360 -72.49 -79.64 29.77
N ILE A 361 -72.03 -79.93 28.56
CA ILE A 361 -72.41 -81.12 27.80
C ILE A 361 -71.92 -82.40 28.49
N LEU A 362 -70.66 -82.45 28.93
CA LEU A 362 -70.10 -83.61 29.64
C LEU A 362 -70.82 -83.91 30.96
N ASP A 363 -71.29 -82.89 31.67
CA ASP A 363 -72.03 -83.05 32.94
C ASP A 363 -73.46 -83.57 32.73
N GLN A 364 -74.05 -83.34 31.55
CA GLN A 364 -75.47 -83.63 31.27
C GLN A 364 -75.72 -84.78 30.29
N ILE A 365 -74.70 -85.22 29.56
CA ILE A 365 -74.83 -86.30 28.57
C ILE A 365 -75.21 -87.62 29.25
N ARG A 366 -76.14 -88.37 28.64
CA ARG A 366 -76.62 -89.64 29.19
C ARG A 366 -76.04 -90.82 28.42
N GLU A 367 -75.65 -91.86 29.13
CA GLU A 367 -75.20 -93.12 28.52
C GLU A 367 -76.37 -93.79 27.77
N GLN A 368 -76.30 -93.86 26.43
CA GLN A 368 -77.35 -94.46 25.60
C GLN A 368 -77.14 -95.93 25.22
N ASN A 369 -76.16 -96.65 25.78
CA ASN A 369 -75.98 -98.08 25.47
C ASN A 369 -75.56 -98.90 26.69
N THR A 370 -76.55 -99.38 27.46
CA THR A 370 -76.36 -100.45 28.43
C THR A 370 -76.76 -101.79 27.80
N TRP A 371 -75.77 -102.58 27.37
CA TRP A 371 -76.01 -103.96 26.92
C TRP A 371 -76.27 -104.86 28.14
N LYS A 372 -77.53 -105.21 28.40
CA LYS A 372 -77.92 -106.22 29.40
C LYS A 372 -77.77 -107.63 28.81
N GLY A 373 -76.86 -108.44 29.37
CA GLY A 373 -76.74 -109.87 29.05
C GLY A 373 -77.95 -110.68 29.56
N HIS A 374 -78.43 -111.62 28.74
CA HIS A 374 -79.63 -112.45 28.91
C HIS A 374 -79.63 -113.36 30.16
N PRO A 375 -80.80 -113.64 30.77
CA PRO A 375 -81.02 -114.81 31.62
C PRO A 375 -81.62 -115.97 30.82
N GLY A 376 -81.04 -117.16 30.90
CA GLY A 376 -81.62 -118.41 30.44
C GLY A 376 -80.81 -119.61 30.95
N PRO A 377 -81.44 -120.72 31.41
CA PRO A 377 -80.73 -121.93 31.78
C PRO A 377 -80.65 -122.92 30.61
N ILE A 378 -79.49 -123.57 30.45
CA ILE A 378 -79.28 -124.80 29.66
C ILE A 378 -78.43 -125.73 30.53
N GLN A 379 -78.70 -127.03 30.44
CA GLN A 379 -78.01 -128.14 31.12
C GLN A 379 -76.48 -128.08 31.11
#